data_AF-A0A9E6DBE4-F1
#
_entry.id   AF-A0A9E6DBE4-F1
#
_cell.length_a   1.000
_cell.length_b   1.000
_cell.length_c   1.000
_cell.angle_alpha   90.00
_cell.angle_beta   90.00
_cell.angle_gamma   90.00
#
_symmetry.space_group_name_H-M   'P 1'
#
loop_
_entity.id
_entity.type
_entity.pdbx_description
1 polymer ?
#
loop_
_entity_poly.entity_id
_entity_poly.type
_entity_poly.pdbx_seq_one_letter_code
_entity_poly.pdbx_strand_id
1 'polypeptide(L)'
;MKHTLIALSLAGLALTSCHHSEPAPTVLQDYSAMEQFAIGAVYDARPTRALVDKVEIVPSESANTVFRIEMTGAPSARGIFNVEVAENVGTFELVQLDTLQ
;
A
#
# COMPACT_ATOMS: atom_id res chain seq x y z
N MET A 1 -3.44 -8.90 -54.25
CA MET A 1 -4.63 -8.07 -54.53
C MET A 1 -4.27 -6.62 -54.25
N LYS A 2 -4.62 -5.71 -55.17
CA LYS A 2 -4.16 -4.32 -55.23
C LYS A 2 -4.91 -3.40 -54.25
N HIS A 3 -4.19 -2.35 -53.88
CA HIS A 3 -4.40 -1.34 -52.86
C HIS A 3 -5.66 -0.46 -53.02
N THR A 4 -6.24 -0.13 -51.87
CA THR A 4 -6.68 1.18 -51.37
C THR A 4 -7.43 2.15 -52.31
N LEU A 5 -8.61 2.59 -51.87
CA LEU A 5 -9.14 3.94 -52.14
C LEU A 5 -10.05 4.40 -50.97
N ILE A 6 -9.62 5.41 -50.19
CA ILE A 6 -9.98 6.85 -50.20
C ILE A 6 -11.28 7.17 -49.41
N ALA A 7 -11.09 8.06 -48.43
CA ALA A 7 -12.04 8.61 -47.47
C ALA A 7 -12.82 9.82 -48.02
N LEU A 8 -14.03 10.06 -47.50
CA LEU A 8 -14.81 11.32 -47.45
C LEU A 8 -16.19 10.96 -46.82
N SER A 9 -16.87 11.71 -45.96
CA SER A 9 -16.66 12.88 -45.11
C SER A 9 -18.01 13.11 -44.38
N LEU A 10 -17.95 13.51 -43.11
CA LEU A 10 -18.92 14.32 -42.33
C LEU A 10 -20.44 14.09 -42.48
N ALA A 11 -21.09 13.78 -41.35
CA ALA A 11 -21.80 14.77 -40.52
C ALA A 11 -22.95 14.09 -39.77
N GLY A 12 -22.82 14.03 -38.45
CA GLY A 12 -23.91 13.67 -37.55
C GLY A 12 -23.56 14.21 -36.18
N LEU A 13 -23.80 15.51 -35.96
CA LEU A 13 -23.80 16.11 -34.63
C LEU A 13 -24.83 15.36 -33.78
N ALA A 14 -24.37 14.54 -32.85
CA ALA A 14 -25.10 14.23 -31.64
C ALA A 14 -24.28 14.80 -30.48
N LEU A 15 -24.76 15.93 -29.94
CA LEU A 15 -24.36 16.42 -28.63
C LEU A 15 -24.89 15.44 -27.58
N THR A 16 -24.22 14.30 -27.41
CA THR A 16 -24.35 13.52 -26.18
C THR A 16 -23.32 14.10 -25.23
N SER A 17 -23.81 14.86 -24.25
CA SER A 17 -23.06 15.17 -23.05
C SER A 17 -22.67 13.85 -22.40
N CYS A 18 -21.47 13.36 -22.71
CA CYS A 18 -20.81 12.35 -21.92
C CYS A 18 -20.45 13.07 -20.62
N HIS A 19 -21.32 12.99 -19.62
CA HIS A 19 -20.89 13.09 -18.23
C HIS A 19 -19.90 11.94 -18.02
N HIS A 20 -18.64 12.19 -18.39
CA HIS A 20 -17.51 11.45 -17.89
C HIS A 20 -17.38 11.87 -16.43
N SER A 21 -18.21 11.24 -15.59
CA SER A 21 -17.93 11.21 -14.17
C SER A 21 -16.63 10.43 -14.05
N GLU A 22 -15.50 11.15 -14.08
CA GLU A 22 -14.23 10.63 -13.62
C GLU A 22 -14.50 9.95 -12.27
N PRO A 23 -14.22 8.64 -12.12
CA PRO A 23 -14.23 8.08 -10.78
C PRO A 23 -13.24 8.91 -9.97
N ALA A 24 -13.70 9.43 -8.83
CA ALA A 24 -12.84 10.11 -7.87
C ALA A 24 -11.54 9.31 -7.74
N PRO A 25 -10.36 9.97 -7.70
CA PRO A 25 -9.09 9.27 -7.65
C PRO A 25 -9.17 8.29 -6.49
N THR A 26 -9.22 7.00 -6.81
CA THR A 26 -9.04 5.97 -5.81
C THR A 26 -7.60 6.16 -5.38
N VAL A 27 -7.41 6.74 -4.19
CA VAL A 27 -6.10 6.72 -3.55
C VAL A 27 -5.79 5.24 -3.39
N LEU A 28 -4.99 4.71 -4.31
CA LEU A 28 -4.48 3.35 -4.19
C LEU A 28 -3.63 3.38 -2.94
N GLN A 29 -4.16 2.78 -1.88
CA GLN A 29 -3.45 2.65 -0.63
C GLN A 29 -2.17 1.87 -0.92
N ASP A 30 -1.01 2.53 -0.83
CA ASP A 30 0.27 1.91 -1.12
C ASP A 30 0.71 1.09 0.10
N TYR A 31 0.09 -0.08 0.25
CA TYR A 31 0.41 -1.01 1.32
C TYR A 31 1.88 -1.44 1.29
N SER A 32 2.54 -1.41 0.12
CA SER A 32 3.96 -1.78 0.03
C SER A 32 4.84 -0.74 0.73
N ALA A 33 4.60 0.55 0.47
CA ALA A 33 5.35 1.62 1.12
C ALA A 33 5.07 1.68 2.63
N MET A 34 3.82 1.43 3.03
CA MET A 34 3.43 1.39 4.44
C MET A 34 4.02 0.18 5.18
N GLU A 35 4.10 -0.97 4.52
CA GLU A 35 4.76 -2.17 5.05
C GLU A 35 6.26 -1.92 5.29
N GLN A 36 6.95 -1.29 4.34
CA GLN A 36 8.36 -0.94 4.49
C GLN A 36 8.58 0.05 5.65
N PHE A 37 7.67 1.01 5.82
CA PHE A 37 7.69 1.90 6.98
C PHE A 37 7.53 1.13 8.29
N ALA A 38 6.58 0.19 8.36
CA ALA A 38 6.35 -0.63 9.55
C ALA A 38 7.57 -1.50 9.90
N ILE A 39 8.20 -2.13 8.91
CA ILE A 39 9.44 -2.90 9.09
C ILE A 39 10.57 -1.98 9.60
N GLY A 40 10.72 -0.81 9.00
CA GLY A 40 11.70 0.20 9.41
C GLY A 40 11.51 0.60 10.88
N ALA A 41 10.27 0.84 11.30
CA ALA A 41 9.96 1.17 12.69
C ALA A 41 10.40 0.07 13.69
N VAL A 42 10.29 -1.21 13.32
CA VAL A 42 10.80 -2.31 14.15
C VAL A 42 12.32 -2.28 14.24
N TYR A 43 13.03 -2.08 13.14
CA TYR A 43 14.49 -1.99 13.14
C TYR A 43 15.00 -0.75 13.91
N ASP A 44 14.31 0.38 13.81
CA ASP A 44 14.66 1.61 14.53
C ASP A 44 14.47 1.43 16.05
N ALA A 45 13.36 0.81 16.46
CA ALA A 45 13.08 0.53 17.87
C ALA A 45 14.00 -0.57 18.44
N ARG A 46 14.38 -1.54 17.60
CA ARG A 46 15.21 -2.69 17.98
C ARG A 46 16.30 -2.94 16.94
N PRO A 47 17.44 -2.23 17.01
CA PRO A 47 18.56 -2.47 16.11
C PRO A 47 19.03 -3.92 16.20
N THR A 48 18.76 -4.69 15.15
CA THR A 48 18.99 -6.13 15.10
C THR A 48 19.46 -6.56 13.73
N ARG A 49 20.11 -7.72 13.67
CA ARG A 49 20.42 -8.42 12.41
C ARG A 49 19.37 -9.48 12.06
N ALA A 50 18.28 -9.55 12.82
CA ALA A 50 17.16 -10.43 12.50
C ALA A 50 16.59 -10.07 11.13
N LEU A 51 16.26 -11.10 10.35
CA LEU A 51 15.61 -10.96 9.06
C LEU A 51 14.10 -11.00 9.24
N VAL A 52 13.37 -10.30 8.38
CA VAL A 52 11.92 -10.39 8.30
C VAL A 52 11.55 -11.72 7.65
N ASP A 53 10.79 -12.55 8.37
CA ASP A 53 10.31 -13.84 7.87
C ASP A 53 8.92 -13.71 7.24
N LYS A 54 8.06 -12.90 7.87
CA LYS A 54 6.67 -12.72 7.45
C LYS A 54 6.16 -11.33 7.84
N VAL A 55 5.38 -10.75 6.96
CA VAL A 55 4.54 -9.58 7.25
C VAL A 55 3.13 -9.86 6.79
N GLU A 56 2.14 -9.54 7.62
CA GLU A 56 0.73 -9.64 7.28
C GLU A 56 -0.05 -8.49 7.90
N ILE A 57 -1.10 -8.04 7.21
CA ILE A 57 -2.07 -7.12 7.80
C ILE A 57 -3.01 -7.93 8.68
N VAL A 58 -3.21 -7.50 9.93
CA VAL A 58 -4.14 -8.16 10.85
C VAL A 58 -5.41 -7.31 11.03
N PRO A 59 -6.59 -7.95 11.15
CA PRO A 59 -7.81 -7.24 11.51
C PRO A 59 -7.63 -6.50 12.84
N SER A 60 -8.05 -5.24 12.86
CA SER A 60 -8.01 -4.38 14.04
C SER A 60 -9.29 -3.54 14.10
N GLU A 61 -9.70 -3.16 15.30
CA GLU A 61 -10.77 -2.18 15.53
C GLU A 61 -10.30 -0.73 15.31
N SER A 62 -8.99 -0.53 15.11
CA SER A 62 -8.41 0.78 14.78
C SER A 62 -8.77 1.22 13.36
N ALA A 63 -8.85 2.54 13.15
CA ALA A 63 -8.94 3.13 11.81
C ALA A 63 -7.60 3.05 11.04
N ASN A 64 -6.51 2.67 11.72
CA ASN A 64 -5.17 2.55 11.16
C ASN A 64 -4.86 1.11 10.72
N THR A 65 -3.86 0.95 9.86
CA THR A 65 -3.42 -0.37 9.40
C THR A 65 -2.49 -1.00 10.43
N VAL A 66 -2.77 -2.24 10.83
CA VAL A 66 -1.90 -2.98 11.75
C VAL A 66 -1.17 -4.10 11.00
N PHE A 67 0.17 -4.04 11.03
CA PHE A 67 1.05 -5.07 10.48
C PHE A 67 1.56 -5.97 11.60
N ARG A 68 1.40 -7.28 11.42
CA ARG A 68 2.08 -8.29 12.24
C ARG A 68 3.36 -8.72 11.54
N ILE A 69 4.49 -8.44 12.16
CA ILE A 69 5.84 -8.66 11.61
C ILE A 69 6.53 -9.73 12.44
N GLU A 70 6.94 -10.79 11.77
CA GLU A 70 7.72 -11.88 12.38
C GLU A 70 9.17 -11.80 11.89
N MET A 71 10.12 -11.84 12.82
CA MET A 71 11.54 -11.71 12.52
C MET A 71 12.37 -12.77 13.26
N THR A 72 13.37 -13.34 12.59
CA THR A 72 14.27 -14.33 13.19
C THR A 72 15.73 -14.01 12.88
N GLY A 73 16.60 -14.12 13.88
CA GLY A 73 18.05 -14.03 13.69
C GLY A 73 18.82 -13.77 14.99
N ALA A 74 20.12 -14.07 15.00
CA ALA A 74 20.94 -13.98 16.20
C ALA A 74 21.16 -12.53 16.68
N PRO A 75 21.20 -12.27 18.01
CA PRO A 75 21.12 -13.21 19.12
C PRO A 75 19.70 -13.50 19.62
N SER A 76 18.67 -12.88 19.04
CA SER A 76 17.29 -12.95 19.54
C SER A 76 16.60 -14.25 19.12
N ALA A 77 15.78 -14.81 20.00
CA ALA A 77 14.73 -15.74 19.57
C ALA A 77 13.76 -15.02 18.60
N ARG A 78 12.97 -15.79 17.85
CA ARG A 78 11.93 -15.27 16.94
C ARG A 78 11.13 -14.15 17.63
N GLY A 79 11.20 -12.95 17.07
CA GLY A 79 10.48 -11.76 17.53
C GLY A 79 9.19 -11.59 16.74
N ILE A 80 8.10 -11.26 17.43
CA ILE A 80 6.81 -10.98 16.80
C ILE A 80 6.34 -9.61 17.24
N PHE A 81 6.01 -8.75 16.28
CA PHE A 81 5.63 -7.36 16.52
C PHE A 81 4.28 -7.07 15.89
N ASN A 82 3.47 -6.24 16.56
CA ASN A 82 2.37 -5.53 15.91
C ASN A 82 2.78 -4.08 15.75
N VAL A 83 2.63 -3.56 14.53
CA VAL A 83 2.96 -2.18 14.18
C VAL A 83 1.73 -1.53 13.58
N GLU A 84 1.18 -0.55 14.28
CA GLU A 84 0.06 0.25 13.82
C GLU A 84 0.56 1.49 13.11
N VAL A 85 0.15 1.67 11.85
CA VAL A 85 0.58 2.75 10.98
C VAL A 85 -0.62 3.55 10.51
N ALA A 86 -0.57 4.85 10.75
CA ALA A 86 -1.50 5.82 10.17
C ALA A 86 -0.96 6.32 8.83
N GLU A 87 -1.84 6.42 7.85
CA GLU A 87 -1.57 7.10 6.59
C GLU A 87 -2.07 8.54 6.66
N ASN A 88 -1.14 9.48 6.53
CA ASN A 88 -1.41 10.89 6.36
C ASN A 88 -1.12 11.29 4.91
N VAL A 89 -1.48 12.51 4.51
CA VAL A 89 -1.36 12.99 3.12
C VAL A 89 0.10 12.89 2.62
N GLY A 90 0.41 11.77 1.95
CA GLY A 90 1.73 11.46 1.40
C GLY A 90 2.78 10.99 2.41
N THR A 91 2.43 10.73 3.67
CA THR A 91 3.39 10.29 4.72
C THR A 91 2.80 9.21 5.61
N PHE A 92 3.66 8.41 6.23
CA PHE A 92 3.28 7.40 7.23
C PHE A 92 3.71 7.84 8.63
N GLU A 93 2.90 7.51 9.62
CA GLU A 93 3.17 7.79 11.02
C GLU A 93 3.03 6.51 11.85
N LEU A 94 4.00 6.29 12.74
CA LEU A 94 3.93 5.19 13.70
C LEU A 94 2.98 5.56 14.83
N VAL A 95 1.87 4.84 14.94
CA VAL A 95 0.88 5.03 16.00
C VAL A 95 1.26 4.20 17.22
N GLN A 96 1.58 2.92 17.00
CA GLN A 96 1.89 1.99 18.07
C GLN A 96 2.84 0.89 17.58
N LEU A 97 3.74 0.45 18.46
CA LEU A 97 4.61 -0.70 18.26
C LEU A 97 4.59 -1.58 19.50
N ASP A 98 4.00 -2.77 19.37
CA ASP A 98 3.93 -3.76 20.44
C ASP A 98 4.85 -4.94 20.13
N THR A 99 5.52 -5.45 21.16
CA THR A 99 6.25 -6.72 21.08
C THR A 99 5.41 -7.82 21.71
N LEU A 100 5.11 -8.85 20.95
CA LEU A 100 4.28 -9.96 21.40
C LEU A 100 5.11 -11.14 21.93
N GLN A 101 6.32 -11.33 21.38
CA GLN A 101 7.26 -12.39 21.74
C GLN A 101 8.69 -11.98 21.44
#